data_AF-A0A951XHL7-F1
#
_entry.id   AF-A0A951XHL7-F1
#
_cell.length_a   1.000
_cell.length_b   1.000
_cell.length_c   1.000
_cell.angle_alpha   90.00
_cell.angle_beta   90.00
_cell.angle_gamma   90.00
#
_symmetry.space_group_name_H-M   'P 1'
#
loop_
_entity.id
_entity.type
_entity.pdbx_description
1 polymer ?
#
loop_
_entity_poly.entity_id
_entity_poly.type
_entity_poly.pdbx_seq_one_letter_code
_entity_poly.pdbx_strand_id
1 'polypeptide(L)'
;MKIAVTSRDLYSLKKDLLQSFWFVVAGAVTVYSHVLLEKSAEGGPVLKWLLALSPFAPLFLYVRTVLRAIRAMDELQRRIQMEAWLFAAIGTLFATTAVNVLHENRLLTMLFQPGLGLPGTAVVMFLLLLLGGFMANRRYQ
;
A
#
# COMPACT_ATOMS: atom_id res chain seq x y z
N MET A 1 -28.93 -13.64 17.31
CA MET A 1 -27.64 -14.33 17.05
C MET A 1 -26.51 -13.37 17.42
N LYS A 2 -26.01 -13.43 18.66
CA LYS A 2 -24.90 -12.59 19.14
C LYS A 2 -23.60 -13.26 18.69
N ILE A 3 -22.89 -12.66 17.75
CA ILE A 3 -21.55 -13.12 17.35
C ILE A 3 -20.64 -12.81 18.54
N ALA A 4 -20.31 -13.85 19.31
CA ALA A 4 -19.30 -13.76 20.35
C ALA A 4 -17.94 -13.63 19.63
N VAL A 5 -17.51 -12.39 19.39
CA VAL A 5 -16.18 -12.11 18.86
C VAL A 5 -15.19 -12.50 19.95
N THR A 6 -14.55 -13.64 19.76
CA THR A 6 -13.55 -14.20 20.68
C THR A 6 -12.38 -13.22 20.83
N SER A 7 -11.79 -13.13 22.02
CA SER A 7 -10.65 -12.22 22.30
C SER A 7 -9.45 -12.42 21.36
N ARG A 8 -9.33 -13.61 20.76
CA ARG A 8 -8.36 -13.96 19.70
C ARG A 8 -8.59 -13.18 18.40
N ASP A 9 -9.85 -13.01 17.98
CA ASP A 9 -10.21 -12.31 16.73
C ASP A 9 -9.97 -10.80 16.86
N LEU A 10 -10.27 -10.23 18.03
CA LEU A 10 -9.96 -8.84 18.36
C LEU A 10 -8.46 -8.56 18.40
N TYR A 11 -7.64 -9.52 18.84
CA TYR A 11 -6.18 -9.39 18.86
C TYR A 11 -5.59 -9.48 17.44
N SER A 12 -6.12 -10.34 16.57
CA SER A 12 -5.74 -10.43 15.15
C SER A 12 -6.09 -9.15 14.39
N LEU A 13 -7.33 -8.66 14.53
CA LEU A 13 -7.80 -7.45 13.86
C LEU A 13 -7.03 -6.20 14.28
N LYS A 14 -6.67 -6.08 15.58
CA LYS A 14 -5.80 -4.99 16.04
C LYS A 14 -4.41 -5.05 15.43
N LYS A 15 -3.85 -6.25 15.24
CA LYS A 15 -2.55 -6.46 14.58
C LYS A 15 -2.61 -6.11 13.09
N ASP A 16 -3.65 -6.54 12.39
CA ASP A 16 -3.86 -6.24 10.98
C ASP A 16 -4.11 -4.74 10.75
N LEU A 17 -4.89 -4.10 11.63
CA LEU A 17 -5.08 -2.64 11.63
C LEU A 17 -3.78 -1.89 11.93
N LEU A 18 -2.96 -2.35 12.88
CA LEU A 18 -1.64 -1.76 13.14
C LEU A 18 -0.70 -1.90 11.94
N GLN A 19 -0.82 -3.01 11.20
CA GLN A 19 -0.03 -3.24 10.00
C GLN A 19 -0.48 -2.29 8.87
N SER A 20 -1.77 -2.13 8.64
CA SER A 20 -2.30 -1.15 7.68
C SER A 20 -2.09 0.31 8.11
N PHE A 21 -1.95 0.59 9.40
CA PHE A 21 -1.78 1.95 9.93
C PHE A 21 -0.56 2.66 9.33
N TRP A 22 0.60 1.99 9.25
CA TRP A 22 1.81 2.60 8.68
C TRP A 22 1.68 2.91 7.19
N PHE A 23 0.89 2.13 6.46
CA PHE A 23 0.58 2.40 5.06
C PHE A 23 -0.28 3.66 4.91
N VAL A 24 -1.28 3.84 5.77
CA VAL A 24 -2.10 5.06 5.83
C VAL A 24 -1.24 6.27 6.22
N VAL A 25 -0.35 6.12 7.21
CA VAL A 25 0.60 7.16 7.60
C VAL A 25 1.51 7.54 6.43
N ALA A 26 2.05 6.56 5.69
CA ALA A 26 2.87 6.83 4.51
C ALA A 26 2.09 7.60 3.43
N GLY A 27 0.83 7.23 3.17
CA GLY A 27 -0.06 7.97 2.28
C GLY A 27 -0.27 9.42 2.75
N ALA A 28 -0.59 9.61 4.02
CA ALA A 28 -0.80 10.94 4.61
C ALA A 28 0.46 11.81 4.55
N VAL A 29 1.63 11.25 4.87
CA VAL A 29 2.93 11.95 4.77
C VAL A 29 3.24 12.33 3.34
N THR A 30 2.91 11.48 2.36
CA THR A 30 3.09 11.78 0.93
C THR A 30 2.24 12.97 0.50
N VAL A 31 0.94 12.98 0.85
CA VAL A 31 0.02 14.09 0.55
C VAL A 31 0.51 15.37 1.24
N TYR A 32 0.87 15.29 2.51
CA TYR A 32 1.38 16.44 3.27
C TYR A 32 2.66 17.01 2.66
N SER A 33 3.59 16.14 2.25
CA SER A 33 4.85 16.54 1.63
C SER A 33 4.64 17.24 0.29
N HIS A 34 3.70 16.76 -0.53
CA HIS A 34 3.33 17.42 -1.78
C HIS A 34 2.75 18.82 -1.53
N VAL A 35 1.81 18.95 -0.59
CA VAL A 35 1.21 20.26 -0.25
C VAL A 35 2.26 21.23 0.29
N LEU A 36 3.20 20.75 1.12
CA LEU A 36 4.27 21.59 1.62
C LEU A 36 5.27 21.98 0.51
N LEU A 37 5.65 21.06 -0.38
CA LEU A 37 6.58 21.33 -1.48
C LEU A 37 6.02 22.35 -2.47
N GLU A 38 4.72 22.31 -2.74
CA GLU A 38 4.03 23.32 -3.58
C GLU A 38 4.03 24.70 -2.92
N LYS A 39 3.93 24.77 -1.58
CA LYS A 39 3.94 26.04 -0.83
C LYS A 39 5.35 26.56 -0.54
N SER A 40 6.36 25.70 -0.50
CA SER A 40 7.75 26.06 -0.16
C SER A 40 8.60 26.28 -1.41
N ALA A 41 8.23 27.29 -2.20
CA ALA A 41 8.99 27.71 -3.37
C ALA A 41 10.45 28.10 -3.00
N GLU A 42 10.65 28.68 -1.82
CA GLU A 42 11.90 29.29 -1.35
C GLU A 42 12.81 28.37 -0.51
N GLY A 43 12.40 27.13 -0.24
CA GLY A 43 13.21 26.18 0.52
C GLY A 43 14.49 25.79 -0.24
N GLY A 44 15.64 25.82 0.45
CA GLY A 44 16.91 25.33 -0.10
C GLY A 44 16.84 23.86 -0.55
N PRO A 45 17.71 23.44 -1.49
CA PRO A 45 17.62 22.13 -2.14
C PRO A 45 17.56 20.97 -1.14
N VAL A 46 18.35 21.01 -0.06
CA VAL A 46 18.36 19.96 0.98
C VAL A 46 16.99 19.73 1.63
N LEU A 47 16.22 20.81 1.88
CA LEU A 47 14.90 20.71 2.51
C LEU A 47 13.90 20.00 1.58
N LYS A 48 13.97 20.31 0.27
CA LYS A 48 13.12 19.69 -0.75
C LYS A 48 13.40 18.19 -0.88
N TRP A 49 14.66 17.79 -0.77
CA TRP A 49 15.06 16.37 -0.78
C TRP A 49 14.54 15.63 0.45
N LEU A 50 14.69 16.20 1.64
CA LEU A 50 14.17 15.62 2.88
C LEU A 50 12.64 15.47 2.85
N LEU A 51 11.92 16.45 2.31
CA LEU A 51 10.47 16.34 2.14
C LEU A 51 10.08 15.25 1.13
N ALA A 52 10.78 15.18 -0.01
CA ALA A 52 10.53 14.18 -1.04
C ALA A 52 10.84 12.75 -0.54
N LEU A 53 11.82 12.59 0.36
CA LEU A 53 12.21 11.32 0.97
C LEU A 53 11.42 10.99 2.25
N SER A 54 10.72 11.95 2.84
CA SER A 54 9.95 11.74 4.06
C SER A 54 8.95 10.58 4.00
N PRO A 55 8.25 10.25 2.87
CA PRO A 55 7.34 9.11 2.84
C PRO A 55 8.05 7.76 2.86
N PHE A 56 9.37 7.69 2.63
CA PHE A 56 10.11 6.43 2.71
C PHE A 56 10.32 5.96 4.15
N ALA A 57 10.41 6.88 5.12
CA ALA A 57 10.56 6.53 6.53
C ALA A 57 9.38 5.68 7.07
N PRO A 58 8.10 6.09 6.93
CA PRO A 58 6.97 5.25 7.32
C PRO A 58 6.86 3.98 6.45
N LEU A 59 7.30 4.03 5.19
CA LEU A 59 7.36 2.84 4.33
C LEU A 59 8.34 1.79 4.88
N PHE A 60 9.50 2.21 5.38
CA PHE A 60 10.48 1.32 5.99
C PHE A 60 9.95 0.68 7.28
N LEU A 61 9.22 1.46 8.09
CA LEU A 61 8.52 0.93 9.27
C LEU A 61 7.44 -0.07 8.88
N TYR A 62 6.67 0.21 7.83
CA TYR A 62 5.69 -0.72 7.28
C TYR A 62 6.36 -2.05 6.87
N VAL A 63 7.44 -2.01 6.09
CA VAL A 63 8.21 -3.22 5.71
C VAL A 63 8.65 -4.01 6.95
N ARG A 64 9.18 -3.34 7.98
CA ARG A 64 9.57 -3.99 9.23
C ARG A 64 8.38 -4.66 9.93
N THR A 65 7.21 -4.02 9.95
CA THR A 65 6.00 -4.62 10.54
C THR A 65 5.51 -5.83 9.75
N VAL A 66 5.52 -5.75 8.42
CA VAL A 66 5.15 -6.85 7.53
C VAL A 66 6.10 -8.03 7.72
N LEU A 67 7.42 -7.81 7.74
CA LEU A 67 8.40 -8.86 8.00
C LEU A 67 8.19 -9.54 9.35
N ARG A 68 7.84 -8.77 10.39
CA ARG A 68 7.52 -9.33 11.70
C ARG A 68 6.23 -10.15 11.68
N ALA A 69 5.23 -9.72 10.91
CA ALA A 69 3.99 -10.47 10.73
C ALA A 69 4.22 -11.79 10.00
N ILE A 70 4.98 -11.80 8.90
CA ILE A 70 5.34 -13.03 8.14
C ILE A 70 6.02 -14.06 9.05
N ARG A 71 6.96 -13.60 9.88
CA ARG A 71 7.71 -14.48 10.79
C ARG A 71 6.84 -15.09 11.89
N ALA A 72 5.70 -14.47 12.20
CA ALA A 72 4.76 -14.94 13.21
C ALA A 72 3.62 -15.80 12.63
N MET A 73 3.55 -15.96 11.30
CA MET A 73 2.53 -16.76 10.63
C MET A 73 2.93 -18.24 10.54
N ASP A 74 1.95 -19.12 10.71
CA ASP A 74 2.07 -20.53 10.42
C ASP A 74 2.34 -20.79 8.93
N GLU A 75 2.88 -21.95 8.58
CA GLU A 75 3.33 -22.23 7.20
C GLU A 75 2.20 -22.16 6.17
N LEU A 76 1.00 -22.63 6.53
CA LEU A 76 -0.18 -22.58 5.67
C LEU A 76 -0.62 -21.12 5.42
N GLN A 77 -0.76 -20.34 6.50
CA GLN A 77 -1.17 -18.94 6.40
C GLN A 77 -0.12 -18.10 5.66
N ARG A 78 1.17 -18.38 5.86
CA ARG A 78 2.27 -17.75 5.14
C ARG A 78 2.19 -18.01 3.64
N ARG A 79 1.86 -19.23 3.21
CA ARG A 79 1.69 -19.54 1.78
C ARG A 79 0.53 -18.77 1.16
N ILE A 80 -0.64 -18.77 1.81
CA ILE A 80 -1.82 -18.03 1.36
C ILE A 80 -1.52 -16.53 1.22
N GLN A 81 -0.87 -15.95 2.24
CA GLN A 81 -0.53 -14.53 2.24
C GLN A 81 0.50 -14.18 1.15
N MET A 82 1.49 -15.05 0.92
CA MET A 82 2.48 -14.85 -0.14
C MET A 82 1.85 -14.95 -1.53
N GLU A 83 0.92 -15.88 -1.76
CA GLU A 83 0.15 -15.94 -3.03
C GLU A 83 -0.64 -14.64 -3.26
N ALA A 84 -1.33 -14.15 -2.23
CA ALA A 84 -2.08 -12.90 -2.29
C ALA A 84 -1.18 -11.68 -2.56
N TRP A 85 -0.02 -11.59 -1.91
CA TRP A 85 0.94 -10.52 -2.15
C TRP A 85 1.57 -10.59 -3.53
N LEU A 86 1.89 -11.79 -4.01
CA LEU A 86 2.48 -11.98 -5.34
C LEU A 86 1.46 -11.58 -6.42
N PHE A 87 0.20 -11.99 -6.26
CA PHE A 87 -0.90 -11.56 -7.12
C PHE A 87 -1.07 -10.04 -7.11
N ALA A 88 -1.09 -9.42 -5.92
CA ALA A 88 -1.23 -7.98 -5.78
C ALA A 88 -0.05 -7.23 -6.40
N ALA A 89 1.18 -7.67 -6.17
CA ALA A 89 2.38 -7.05 -6.73
C ALA A 89 2.40 -7.11 -8.27
N ILE A 90 2.15 -8.29 -8.85
CA ILE A 90 2.11 -8.47 -10.31
C ILE A 90 0.95 -7.68 -10.92
N GLY A 91 -0.24 -7.76 -10.32
CA GLY A 91 -1.40 -7.01 -10.79
C GLY A 91 -1.20 -5.50 -10.72
N THR A 92 -0.54 -5.00 -9.67
CA THR A 92 -0.20 -3.57 -9.52
C THR A 92 0.79 -3.13 -10.57
N LEU A 93 1.83 -3.94 -10.81
CA LEU A 93 2.82 -3.68 -11.84
C LEU A 93 2.14 -3.58 -13.20
N PHE A 94 1.28 -4.53 -13.54
CA PHE A 94 0.55 -4.56 -14.80
C PHE A 94 -0.38 -3.36 -14.95
N ALA A 95 -1.20 -3.07 -13.94
CA ALA A 95 -2.13 -1.94 -13.94
C ALA A 95 -1.39 -0.59 -14.05
N THR A 96 -0.32 -0.40 -13.28
CA THR A 96 0.48 0.84 -13.31
C THR A 96 1.17 1.00 -14.67
N THR A 97 1.75 -0.08 -15.21
CA THR A 97 2.39 -0.05 -16.54
C THR A 97 1.37 0.26 -17.62
N ALA A 98 0.20 -0.39 -17.60
CA ALA A 98 -0.87 -0.12 -18.57
C ALA A 98 -1.30 1.35 -18.51
N VAL A 99 -1.60 1.89 -17.32
CA VAL A 99 -1.98 3.29 -17.17
C VAL A 99 -0.88 4.24 -17.65
N ASN A 100 0.39 3.96 -17.33
CA ASN A 100 1.51 4.78 -17.80
C ASN A 100 1.67 4.74 -19.32
N VAL A 101 1.56 3.57 -19.95
CA VAL A 101 1.59 3.44 -21.41
C VAL A 101 0.42 4.19 -22.06
N LEU A 102 -0.80 4.08 -21.53
CA LEU A 102 -1.94 4.83 -22.04
C LEU A 102 -1.76 6.34 -21.85
N HIS A 103 -1.14 6.76 -20.75
CA HIS A 103 -0.82 8.16 -20.48
C HIS A 103 0.24 8.70 -21.46
N GLU A 104 1.32 7.97 -21.71
CA GLU A 104 2.36 8.32 -22.69
C GLU A 104 1.80 8.47 -24.10
N ASN A 105 0.83 7.63 -24.48
CA ASN A 105 0.13 7.70 -25.77
C ASN A 105 -1.01 8.74 -25.82
N ARG A 106 -1.16 9.58 -24.78
CA ARG A 106 -2.18 10.64 -24.65
C ARG A 106 -3.63 10.14 -24.70
N LEU A 107 -3.88 8.87 -24.44
CA LEU A 107 -5.22 8.27 -24.45
C LEU A 107 -6.00 8.51 -23.14
N LEU A 108 -5.31 8.85 -22.04
CA LEU A 108 -5.89 9.05 -20.70
C LEU A 108 -5.63 10.44 -20.10
N THR A 109 -5.56 11.47 -20.95
CA THR A 109 -5.22 12.85 -20.57
C THR A 109 -6.23 13.55 -19.64
N MET A 110 -7.47 13.05 -19.52
CA MET A 110 -8.52 13.68 -18.69
C MET A 110 -8.64 13.18 -17.25
N LEU A 111 -8.26 11.92 -16.94
CA LEU A 111 -8.44 11.36 -15.59
C LEU A 111 -7.14 11.23 -14.77
N PHE A 112 -5.98 11.18 -15.41
CA PHE A 112 -4.69 10.88 -14.74
C PHE A 112 -3.59 11.84 -15.20
N GLN A 113 -3.70 13.13 -14.85
CA GLN A 113 -2.73 14.16 -15.27
C GLN A 113 -1.27 13.92 -14.84
N PRO A 114 -0.96 13.22 -13.71
CA PRO A 114 0.40 12.78 -13.40
C PRO A 114 0.64 11.28 -13.71
N GLY A 115 -0.23 10.61 -14.47
CA GLY A 115 -0.31 9.14 -14.45
C GLY A 115 -0.90 8.63 -13.13
N LEU A 116 -0.73 7.35 -12.81
CA LEU A 116 -1.26 6.77 -11.57
C LEU A 116 -0.56 7.36 -10.32
N GLY A 117 0.73 7.73 -10.46
CA GLY A 117 1.58 8.25 -9.38
C GLY A 117 1.76 7.28 -8.21
N LEU A 118 2.65 7.61 -7.26
CA LEU A 118 2.81 6.81 -6.04
C LEU A 118 1.49 6.61 -5.26
N PRO A 119 0.63 7.64 -5.08
CA PRO A 119 -0.62 7.48 -4.34
C PRO A 119 -1.61 6.54 -5.04
N GLY A 120 -1.79 6.68 -6.36
CA GLY A 120 -2.71 5.82 -7.10
C GLY A 120 -2.21 4.38 -7.20
N THR A 121 -0.90 4.18 -7.39
CA THR A 121 -0.28 2.85 -7.33
C THR A 121 -0.49 2.20 -5.97
N ALA A 122 -0.36 2.95 -4.87
CA ALA A 122 -0.61 2.45 -3.52
C ALA A 122 -2.07 2.02 -3.33
N VAL A 123 -3.05 2.78 -3.85
CA VAL A 123 -4.47 2.42 -3.79
C VAL A 123 -4.76 1.16 -4.60
N VAL A 124 -4.26 1.07 -5.84
CA VAL A 124 -4.42 -0.12 -6.68
C VAL A 124 -3.81 -1.35 -6.02
N MET A 125 -2.60 -1.22 -5.46
CA MET A 125 -1.95 -2.28 -4.71
C MET A 125 -2.80 -2.74 -3.55
N PHE A 126 -3.32 -1.82 -2.73
CA PHE A 126 -4.15 -2.15 -1.59
C PHE A 126 -5.44 -2.91 -2.01
N LEU A 127 -6.14 -2.43 -3.05
CA LEU A 127 -7.34 -3.09 -3.57
C LEU A 127 -7.04 -4.50 -4.09
N LEU A 128 -5.94 -4.68 -4.83
CA LEU A 128 -5.53 -5.99 -5.32
C LEU A 128 -5.08 -6.92 -4.20
N LEU A 129 -4.55 -6.38 -3.10
CA LEU A 129 -4.16 -7.14 -1.92
C LEU A 129 -5.39 -7.71 -1.19
N LEU A 130 -6.47 -6.92 -1.09
CA LEU A 130 -7.76 -7.38 -0.58
C LEU A 130 -8.36 -8.47 -1.47
N LEU A 131 -8.35 -8.26 -2.80
CA LEU A 131 -8.84 -9.23 -3.77
C LEU A 131 -8.02 -10.52 -3.79
N GLY A 132 -6.70 -10.42 -3.77
CA GLY A 132 -5.79 -11.56 -3.71
C GLY A 132 -5.96 -12.37 -2.43
N GLY A 133 -6.12 -11.69 -1.28
CA GLY A 133 -6.42 -12.34 -0.01
C GLY A 133 -7.75 -13.09 -0.04
N PHE A 134 -8.79 -12.47 -0.61
CA PHE A 134 -10.11 -13.10 -0.76
C PHE A 134 -10.07 -14.34 -1.67
N MET A 135 -9.41 -14.25 -2.82
CA MET A 135 -9.27 -15.36 -3.76
C MET A 135 -8.44 -16.51 -3.18
N ALA A 136 -7.31 -16.20 -2.54
CA ALA A 136 -6.47 -17.21 -1.92
C ALA A 136 -7.22 -17.92 -0.77
N ASN A 137 -7.96 -17.18 0.06
CA ASN A 137 -8.75 -17.79 1.14
C ASN A 137 -9.82 -18.76 0.62
N ARG A 138 -10.48 -18.44 -0.50
CA ARG A 138 -11.50 -19.32 -1.09
C ARG A 138 -10.92 -20.63 -1.65
N ARG A 139 -9.64 -20.67 -1.99
CA ARG A 139 -8.98 -21.86 -2.56
C ARG A 139 -8.61 -22.92 -1.51
N TYR A 140 -8.39 -22.49 -0.26
CA TYR A 140 -7.94 -23.35 0.83
C TYR A 140 -9.04 -23.65 1.88
N GLN A 141 -10.27 -23.19 1.62
CA GLN A 141 -11.48 -23.71 2.28
C GLN A 141 -11.98 -24.96 1.56
#